data_AF-A0A7S2Z740-F1
#
_entry.id   AF-A0A7S2Z740-F1
#
_cell.length_a   1.000
_cell.length_b   1.000
_cell.length_c   1.000
_cell.angle_alpha   90.00
_cell.angle_beta   90.00
_cell.angle_gamma   90.00
#
_symmetry.space_group_name_H-M   'P 1'
#
loop_
_entity.id
_entity.type
_entity.pdbx_description
1 polymer ?
#
loop_
_entity_poly.entity_id
_entity_poly.type
_entity_poly.pdbx_seq_one_letter_code
_entity_poly.pdbx_strand_id
1 'polypeptide(L)'
;GALEVGAVVSFLCFENQRQHVLVGTANQQVLFYDLKTCALCRDLVGHSQQVAKRLNFISGAIQHLSCIKGKSDTFVMVNTVRGLCFANFKKPIKFAKGKESQHSARKRSRSHGLQLAARQGQNPRILPLEDPCLFACFLSEHSALIVECPWLKALKDVPKPIHRKRYGM
;
A
#
# COMPACT_ATOMS: atom_id res chain seq x y z
N GLY A 1 -4.63 -24.07 -15.13
CA GLY A 1 -5.40 -22.85 -15.46
C GLY A 1 -4.87 -21.72 -14.62
N ALA A 2 -4.00 -20.88 -15.19
CA ALA A 2 -3.49 -19.70 -14.52
C ALA A 2 -4.61 -18.66 -14.45
N LEU A 3 -4.90 -18.14 -13.26
CA LEU A 3 -5.82 -17.02 -13.11
C LEU A 3 -5.13 -15.78 -13.70
N GLU A 4 -5.65 -15.27 -14.82
CA GLU A 4 -5.11 -14.09 -15.48
C GLU A 4 -5.09 -12.90 -14.51
N VAL A 5 -3.95 -12.21 -14.45
CA VAL A 5 -3.90 -10.89 -13.84
C VAL A 5 -4.70 -9.97 -14.77
N GLY A 6 -5.98 -9.73 -14.45
CA GLY A 6 -6.87 -8.86 -15.25
C GLY A 6 -6.47 -7.37 -15.23
N ALA A 7 -5.26 -7.05 -14.80
CA ALA A 7 -4.69 -5.72 -14.70
C ALA A 7 -3.18 -5.77 -14.98
N VAL A 8 -2.62 -4.64 -15.42
CA VAL A 8 -1.17 -4.51 -15.63
C VAL A 8 -0.43 -4.75 -14.31
N VAL A 9 0.57 -5.63 -14.34
CA VAL A 9 1.52 -5.84 -13.24
C VAL A 9 2.41 -4.61 -13.14
N SER A 10 2.44 -3.96 -11.98
CA SER A 10 3.30 -2.82 -11.71
C SER A 10 4.55 -3.21 -10.94
N PHE A 11 4.46 -4.21 -10.04
CA PHE A 11 5.56 -4.61 -9.18
C PHE A 11 5.57 -6.11 -8.91
N LEU A 12 6.76 -6.65 -8.69
CA LEU A 12 7.00 -8.02 -8.27
C LEU A 12 7.95 -8.03 -7.08
N CYS A 13 7.68 -8.88 -6.09
CA CYS A 13 8.54 -9.05 -4.93
C CYS A 13 8.57 -10.52 -4.54
N PHE A 14 9.78 -11.09 -4.40
CA PHE A 14 9.94 -12.42 -3.83
C PHE A 14 9.83 -12.35 -2.31
N GLU A 15 9.06 -13.25 -1.72
CA GLU A 15 9.17 -13.49 -0.28
C GLU A 15 10.58 -14.00 0.05
N ASN A 16 11.18 -13.57 1.17
CA ASN A 16 12.56 -13.93 1.54
C ASN A 16 12.84 -15.45 1.58
N GLN A 17 11.84 -16.29 1.86
CA GLN A 17 11.96 -17.76 1.83
C GLN A 17 11.60 -18.40 0.47
N ARG A 18 11.35 -17.57 -0.54
CA ARG A 18 11.10 -17.93 -1.95
C ARG A 18 10.03 -19.01 -2.14
N GLN A 19 9.00 -19.03 -1.29
CA GLN A 19 7.82 -19.88 -1.52
C GLN A 19 6.78 -19.16 -2.38
N HIS A 20 6.70 -17.83 -2.24
CA HIS A 20 5.73 -17.01 -2.94
C HIS A 20 6.38 -15.86 -3.71
N VAL A 21 5.77 -15.51 -4.83
CA VAL A 21 5.94 -14.22 -5.50
C VAL A 21 4.71 -13.37 -5.21
N LEU A 22 4.98 -12.15 -4.73
CA LEU A 22 3.97 -11.12 -4.56
C LEU A 22 3.91 -10.29 -5.84
N VAL A 23 2.69 -10.06 -6.31
CA VAL A 23 2.41 -9.30 -7.52
C VAL A 23 1.58 -8.08 -7.14
N GLY A 24 2.13 -6.90 -7.37
CA GLY A 24 1.42 -5.62 -7.29
C GLY A 24 0.89 -5.24 -8.65
N THR A 25 -0.34 -4.74 -8.71
CA THR A 25 -1.01 -4.37 -9.97
C THR A 25 -1.36 -2.89 -10.01
N ALA A 26 -1.62 -2.37 -11.21
CA ALA A 26 -2.05 -0.98 -11.42
C ALA A 26 -3.40 -0.66 -10.74
N ASN A 27 -4.27 -1.65 -10.54
CA ASN A 27 -5.53 -1.50 -9.80
C ASN A 27 -5.38 -1.74 -8.28
N GLN A 28 -4.17 -1.56 -7.75
CA GLN A 28 -3.86 -1.63 -6.31
C GLN A 28 -4.17 -2.99 -5.65
N GLN A 29 -4.11 -4.08 -6.41
CA GLN A 29 -4.16 -5.43 -5.84
C GLN A 29 -2.75 -5.91 -5.49
N VAL A 30 -2.67 -6.72 -4.44
CA VAL A 30 -1.46 -7.43 -4.04
C VAL A 30 -1.78 -8.91 -4.01
N LEU A 31 -1.32 -9.66 -4.99
CA LEU A 31 -1.60 -11.08 -5.17
C LEU A 31 -0.40 -11.91 -4.74
N PHE A 32 -0.66 -13.15 -4.32
CA PHE A 32 0.37 -14.11 -3.94
C PHE A 32 0.29 -15.31 -4.86
N TYR A 33 1.40 -15.63 -5.51
CA TYR A 33 1.52 -16.82 -6.33
C TYR A 33 2.53 -17.76 -5.67
N ASP A 34 2.13 -19.02 -5.51
CA ASP A 34 3.02 -20.09 -5.07
C ASP A 34 3.97 -20.44 -6.21
N LEU A 35 5.28 -20.42 -5.91
CA LEU A 35 6.33 -20.59 -6.91
C LEU A 35 6.44 -22.03 -7.44
N LYS A 36 5.98 -23.02 -6.69
CA LYS A 36 6.08 -24.43 -7.09
C LYS A 36 4.94 -24.83 -8.02
N THR A 37 3.74 -24.37 -7.68
CA THR A 37 2.50 -24.67 -8.40
C THR A 37 2.18 -23.63 -9.47
N CYS A 38 2.87 -22.49 -9.46
CA CYS A 38 2.60 -21.33 -10.32
C CYS A 38 1.14 -20.87 -10.22
N ALA A 39 0.51 -21.08 -9.07
CA ALA A 39 -0.91 -20.83 -8.85
C ALA A 39 -1.13 -19.72 -7.81
N LEU A 40 -2.23 -18.99 -7.98
CA LEU A 40 -2.66 -17.98 -7.02
C LEU A 40 -3.02 -18.65 -5.68
N CYS A 41 -2.46 -18.14 -4.59
CA CYS A 41 -2.76 -18.57 -3.22
C CYS A 41 -4.15 -18.09 -2.81
N ARG A 42 -5.17 -18.93 -3.01
CA ARG A 42 -6.58 -18.59 -2.76
C ARG A 42 -6.85 -18.15 -1.32
N ASP A 43 -6.15 -18.74 -0.35
CA ASP A 43 -6.30 -18.42 1.07
C ASP A 43 -5.91 -16.97 1.41
N LEU A 44 -5.08 -16.34 0.57
CA LEU A 44 -4.59 -14.98 0.78
C LEU A 44 -5.43 -13.92 0.05
N VAL A 45 -6.37 -14.32 -0.81
CA VAL A 45 -7.21 -13.40 -1.61
C VAL A 45 -8.02 -12.47 -0.71
N GLY A 46 -8.52 -12.96 0.42
CA GLY A 46 -9.23 -12.12 1.40
C GLY A 46 -8.34 -11.00 1.95
N HIS A 47 -7.06 -11.27 2.18
CA HIS A 47 -6.11 -10.28 2.67
C HIS A 47 -5.79 -9.25 1.57
N SER A 48 -5.60 -9.72 0.33
CA SER A 48 -5.40 -8.87 -0.85
C SER A 48 -6.53 -7.84 -1.02
N GLN A 49 -7.78 -8.28 -0.87
CA GLN A 49 -8.94 -7.39 -0.96
C GLN A 49 -8.96 -6.34 0.16
N GLN A 50 -8.54 -6.69 1.37
CA GLN A 50 -8.46 -5.73 2.47
C GLN A 50 -7.33 -4.72 2.25
N VAL A 51 -6.18 -5.16 1.73
CA VAL A 51 -5.08 -4.26 1.35
C VAL A 51 -5.56 -3.27 0.30
N ALA A 52 -6.21 -3.72 -0.77
CA ALA A 52 -6.77 -2.85 -1.81
C ALA A 52 -7.77 -1.83 -1.22
N LYS A 53 -8.70 -2.28 -0.36
CA LYS A 53 -9.63 -1.38 0.35
C LYS A 53 -8.90 -0.34 1.19
N ARG A 54 -7.77 -0.70 1.79
CA ARG A 54 -6.96 0.22 2.62
C ARG A 54 -6.15 1.20 1.77
N LEU A 55 -5.64 0.78 0.62
CA LEU A 55 -4.92 1.63 -0.32
C LEU A 55 -5.79 2.78 -0.86
N ASN A 56 -7.12 2.61 -0.91
CA ASN A 56 -8.04 3.71 -1.25
C ASN A 56 -7.95 4.91 -0.29
N PHE A 57 -7.50 4.72 0.96
CA PHE A 57 -7.27 5.83 1.90
C PHE A 57 -5.98 6.61 1.59
N ILE A 58 -4.98 5.94 1.02
CA ILE A 58 -3.71 6.51 0.56
C ILE A 58 -3.62 6.42 -0.96
N SER A 59 -4.43 7.27 -1.61
CA SER A 59 -4.49 7.39 -3.07
C SER A 59 -3.10 7.44 -3.72
N GLY A 60 -2.94 6.75 -4.85
CA GLY A 60 -1.70 6.70 -5.62
C GLY A 60 -1.41 5.29 -6.14
N ALA A 61 -0.63 5.19 -7.21
CA ALA A 61 -0.17 3.89 -7.69
C ALA A 61 0.77 3.24 -6.65
N ILE A 62 0.79 1.91 -6.63
CA ILE A 62 1.82 1.16 -5.90
C ILE A 62 3.16 1.51 -6.53
N GLN A 63 4.17 1.88 -5.73
CA GLN A 63 5.53 2.18 -6.22
C GLN A 63 6.56 1.11 -5.83
N HIS A 64 6.22 0.24 -4.89
CA HIS A 64 7.12 -0.74 -4.31
C HIS A 64 6.35 -1.69 -3.39
N LEU A 65 6.84 -2.93 -3.33
CA LEU A 65 6.40 -3.95 -2.41
C LEU A 65 7.60 -4.48 -1.64
N SER A 66 7.46 -4.65 -0.34
CA SER A 66 8.46 -5.32 0.49
C SER A 66 7.78 -6.39 1.33
N CYS A 67 8.38 -7.57 1.37
CA CYS A 67 7.87 -8.73 2.10
C CYS A 67 8.96 -9.24 3.03
N ILE A 68 8.60 -9.50 4.29
CA ILE A 68 9.46 -10.19 5.23
C ILE A 68 8.67 -11.27 5.95
N LYS A 69 9.25 -12.46 6.01
CA LYS A 69 8.71 -13.57 6.79
C LYS A 69 9.51 -13.64 8.09
N GLY A 70 8.83 -13.34 9.19
CA GLY A 70 9.37 -13.55 10.53
C GLY A 70 9.16 -14.98 11.01
N LYS A 71 9.46 -15.24 12.29
CA LYS A 71 9.35 -16.59 12.88
C LYS A 71 7.95 -17.20 12.78
N SER A 72 6.90 -16.41 12.98
CA SER A 72 5.50 -16.86 12.97
C SER A 72 4.59 -16.09 12.03
N ASP A 73 5.08 -14.98 11.46
CA ASP A 73 4.28 -13.99 10.76
C ASP A 73 4.86 -13.70 9.37
N THR A 74 3.99 -13.38 8.40
CA THR A 74 4.39 -12.84 7.10
C THR A 74 3.89 -11.41 7.01
N PHE A 75 4.81 -10.46 6.85
CA PHE A 75 4.51 -9.04 6.74
C PHE A 75 4.74 -8.54 5.33
N VAL A 76 3.80 -7.75 4.84
CA VAL A 76 3.92 -7.04 3.57
C VAL A 76 3.72 -5.56 3.80
N MET A 77 4.62 -4.80 3.22
CA MET A 77 4.53 -3.36 3.11
C MET A 77 4.34 -3.00 1.64
N VAL A 78 3.27 -2.25 1.39
CA VAL A 78 2.97 -1.65 0.10
C VAL A 78 3.21 -0.16 0.24
N ASN A 79 4.06 0.43 -0.60
CA ASN A 79 4.18 1.87 -0.64
C ASN A 79 3.35 2.46 -1.79
N THR A 80 2.89 3.68 -1.56
CA THR A 80 2.43 4.61 -2.58
C THR A 80 3.14 5.93 -2.34
N VAL A 81 3.01 6.86 -3.29
CA VAL A 81 3.57 8.21 -3.14
C VAL A 81 3.02 8.95 -1.90
N ARG A 82 1.85 8.55 -1.37
CA ARG A 82 1.15 9.24 -0.27
C ARG A 82 1.23 8.51 1.07
N GLY A 83 1.80 7.30 1.12
CA GLY A 83 1.85 6.55 2.35
C GLY A 83 2.16 5.07 2.18
N LEU A 84 2.07 4.36 3.28
CA LEU A 84 2.37 2.94 3.37
C LEU A 84 1.13 2.17 3.84
N CYS A 85 0.93 0.97 3.30
CA CYS A 85 0.01 -0.03 3.81
C CYS A 85 0.82 -1.20 4.35
N PHE A 86 0.66 -1.49 5.63
CA PHE A 86 1.32 -2.59 6.32
C PHE A 86 0.30 -3.67 6.67
N ALA A 87 0.52 -4.90 6.20
CA ALA A 87 -0.36 -6.03 6.47
C ALA A 87 0.43 -7.23 6.99
N ASN A 88 -0.16 -7.93 7.96
CA ASN A 88 0.29 -9.24 8.39
C ASN A 88 -0.66 -10.29 7.78
N PHE A 89 -0.13 -11.16 6.94
CA PHE A 89 -0.88 -12.18 6.20
C PHE A 89 -1.12 -13.47 7.00
N LYS A 90 -0.60 -13.57 8.23
CA LYS A 90 -0.90 -14.66 9.17
C LYS A 90 -1.95 -14.27 10.21
N LYS A 91 -2.23 -12.98 10.40
CA LYS A 91 -3.25 -12.50 11.33
C LYS A 91 -4.64 -12.47 10.69
N PRO A 92 -5.69 -12.93 11.40
CA PRO A 92 -7.03 -13.02 10.84
C PRO A 92 -7.55 -11.66 10.37
N ILE A 93 -8.33 -11.70 9.30
CA ILE A 93 -9.00 -10.53 8.74
C ILE A 93 -10.20 -10.19 9.63
N LYS A 94 -10.19 -8.99 10.22
CA LYS A 94 -11.37 -8.45 10.88
C LYS A 94 -12.24 -7.77 9.83
N PHE A 95 -13.27 -8.46 9.36
CA PHE A 95 -14.34 -7.78 8.62
C PHE A 95 -15.07 -6.88 9.60
N ALA A 96 -15.03 -5.57 9.37
CA ALA A 96 -15.91 -4.66 10.08
C ALA A 96 -17.35 -5.08 9.76
N LYS A 97 -18.07 -5.65 10.73
CA LYS A 97 -19.52 -5.90 10.61
C LYS A 97 -20.17 -4.55 10.37
N GLY A 98 -20.60 -4.28 9.14
CA GLY A 98 -21.37 -3.11 8.81
C GLY A 98 -22.72 -3.21 9.51
N LYS A 99 -23.00 -2.33 10.47
CA LYS A 99 -24.36 -1.82 10.58
C LYS A 99 -24.50 -0.87 9.40
N GLU A 100 -25.31 -1.25 8.41
CA GLU A 100 -25.80 -0.35 7.38
C GLU A 100 -26.58 0.77 8.07
N SER A 101 -25.92 1.89 8.34
CA SER A 101 -26.63 3.15 8.48
C SER A 101 -26.50 3.88 7.16
N GLN A 102 -27.55 3.75 6.34
CA GLN A 102 -27.88 4.68 5.28
C GLN A 102 -28.06 6.07 5.89
N HIS A 103 -26.98 6.83 6.07
CA HIS A 103 -27.10 8.26 6.31
C HIS A 103 -25.95 9.03 5.68
N SER A 104 -26.30 9.67 4.58
CA SER A 104 -25.67 10.84 3.97
C SER A 104 -24.19 10.70 3.57
N ALA A 105 -23.97 10.76 2.26
CA ALA A 105 -22.71 11.15 1.65
C ALA A 105 -22.37 12.61 2.02
N ARG A 106 -22.06 12.88 3.29
CA ARG A 106 -21.36 14.09 3.69
C ARG A 106 -19.87 13.79 3.60
N LYS A 107 -19.16 14.58 2.80
CA LYS A 107 -17.70 14.69 2.68
C LYS A 107 -17.05 14.49 4.06
N ARG A 108 -16.76 13.25 4.45
CA ARG A 108 -16.00 12.97 5.67
C ARG A 108 -14.59 13.44 5.36
N SER A 109 -14.14 14.44 6.11
CA SER A 109 -12.78 14.95 6.06
C SER A 109 -11.80 13.79 5.92
N ARG A 110 -10.93 13.82 4.91
CA ARG A 110 -9.88 12.82 4.67
C ARG A 110 -9.07 12.54 5.95
N SER A 111 -8.95 13.53 6.86
CA SER A 111 -8.27 13.37 8.15
C SER A 111 -8.90 12.30 9.05
N HIS A 112 -10.23 12.20 9.12
CA HIS A 112 -10.91 11.24 9.99
C HIS A 112 -10.82 9.80 9.44
N GLY A 113 -10.85 9.64 8.11
CA GLY A 113 -10.65 8.35 7.45
C GLY A 113 -9.23 7.80 7.65
N LEU A 114 -8.23 8.69 7.54
CA LEU A 114 -6.83 8.36 7.79
C LEU A 114 -6.56 8.01 9.24
N GLN A 115 -7.10 8.78 10.20
CA GLN A 115 -6.99 8.45 11.62
C GLN A 115 -7.61 7.09 11.96
N LEU A 116 -8.74 6.73 11.35
CA LEU A 116 -9.36 5.41 11.52
C LEU A 116 -8.52 4.28 10.90
N ALA A 117 -7.92 4.51 9.73
CA ALA A 117 -7.09 3.52 9.03
C ALA A 117 -5.69 3.35 9.66
N ALA A 118 -5.23 4.36 10.39
CA ALA A 118 -3.98 4.35 11.16
C ALA A 118 -4.16 3.80 12.60
N ARG A 119 -5.39 3.46 13.03
CA ARG A 119 -5.63 2.98 14.40
C ARG A 119 -4.81 1.72 14.70
N GLN A 120 -4.13 1.77 15.85
CA GLN A 120 -3.37 0.66 16.40
C GLN A 120 -4.28 -0.57 16.56
N GLY A 121 -3.77 -1.74 16.20
CA GLY A 121 -4.50 -3.03 16.31
C GLY A 121 -5.31 -3.47 15.08
N GLN A 122 -5.42 -2.64 14.04
CA GLN A 122 -6.03 -3.09 12.76
C GLN A 122 -5.03 -3.86 11.88
N ASN A 123 -5.54 -4.66 10.95
CA ASN A 123 -4.79 -5.37 9.91
C ASN A 123 -5.65 -5.40 8.63
N PRO A 124 -5.23 -4.80 7.51
CA PRO A 124 -4.03 -3.99 7.31
C PRO A 124 -4.08 -2.61 8.00
N ARG A 125 -2.92 -1.97 8.18
CA ARG A 125 -2.75 -0.62 8.74
C ARG A 125 -2.25 0.34 7.67
N ILE A 126 -2.67 1.60 7.75
CA ILE A 126 -2.17 2.66 6.88
C ILE A 126 -1.31 3.64 7.68
N LEU A 127 -0.16 4.01 7.13
CA LEU A 127 0.66 5.12 7.58
C LEU A 127 0.66 6.20 6.48
N PRO A 128 -0.16 7.25 6.60
CA PRO A 128 -0.07 8.39 5.69
C PRO A 128 1.25 9.12 5.92
N LEU A 129 1.87 9.58 4.84
CA LEU A 129 3.10 10.36 4.88
C LEU A 129 2.81 11.82 4.51
N GLU A 130 3.55 12.74 5.13
CA GLU A 130 3.41 14.16 4.87
C GLU A 130 4.05 14.50 3.53
N ASP A 131 5.29 14.03 3.34
CA ASP A 131 6.07 14.21 2.14
C ASP A 131 5.94 12.99 1.21
N PRO A 132 6.13 13.16 -0.11
CA PRO A 132 6.12 12.04 -1.04
C PRO A 132 7.11 10.94 -0.68
N CYS A 133 6.61 9.72 -0.55
CA CYS A 133 7.45 8.54 -0.39
C CYS A 133 8.16 8.22 -1.71
N LEU A 134 9.49 8.09 -1.68
CA LEU A 134 10.27 7.62 -2.81
C LEU A 134 10.49 6.11 -2.72
N PHE A 135 10.76 5.61 -1.51
CA PHE A 135 11.12 4.23 -1.29
C PHE A 135 10.76 3.80 0.13
N ALA A 136 10.28 2.56 0.28
CA ALA A 136 10.12 1.94 1.59
C ALA A 136 10.34 0.42 1.53
N CYS A 137 11.14 -0.11 2.45
CA CYS A 137 11.39 -1.54 2.57
C CYS A 137 11.61 -1.98 4.01
N PHE A 138 11.42 -3.27 4.28
CA PHE A 138 11.86 -3.86 5.54
C PHE A 138 13.38 -4.03 5.54
N LEU A 139 14.00 -3.68 6.67
CA LEU A 139 15.40 -4.02 6.97
C LEU A 139 15.48 -5.25 7.88
N SER A 140 14.51 -5.40 8.77
CA SER A 140 14.35 -6.56 9.68
C SER A 140 12.88 -6.73 10.09
N GLU A 141 12.59 -7.73 10.93
CA GLU A 141 11.23 -7.94 11.48
C GLU A 141 10.71 -6.75 12.30
N HIS A 142 11.61 -5.89 12.79
CA HIS A 142 11.30 -4.79 13.68
C HIS A 142 11.69 -3.42 13.13
N SER A 143 12.22 -3.35 11.91
CA SER A 143 12.69 -2.10 11.32
C SER A 143 12.40 -2.02 9.84
N ALA A 144 12.07 -0.81 9.39
CA ALA A 144 11.86 -0.48 7.99
C ALA A 144 12.60 0.81 7.68
N LEU A 145 13.10 0.91 6.45
CA LEU A 145 13.62 2.14 5.87
C LEU A 145 12.49 2.82 5.11
N ILE A 146 12.32 4.13 5.34
CA ILE A 146 11.39 4.99 4.60
C ILE A 146 12.19 6.20 4.12
N VAL A 147 12.13 6.47 2.82
CA VAL A 147 12.80 7.62 2.20
C VAL A 147 11.72 8.54 1.64
N GLU A 148 11.58 9.71 2.25
CA GLU A 148 10.66 10.77 1.83
C GLU A 148 11.40 11.87 1.09
N CYS A 149 10.71 12.56 0.17
CA CYS A 149 11.25 13.72 -0.53
C CYS A 149 10.45 14.97 -0.20
N PRO A 150 10.97 15.88 0.65
CA PRO A 150 10.28 17.11 0.98
C PRO A 150 10.42 18.14 -0.15
N TRP A 151 9.76 17.90 -1.29
CA TRP A 151 9.88 18.74 -2.48
C TRP A 151 9.67 20.22 -2.19
N LEU A 152 8.73 20.56 -1.31
CA LEU A 152 8.49 21.96 -0.93
C LEU A 152 9.67 22.60 -0.20
N LYS A 153 10.48 21.83 0.53
CA LYS A 153 11.74 22.31 1.12
C LYS A 153 12.82 22.41 0.05
N ALA A 154 12.96 21.38 -0.79
CA ALA A 154 13.94 21.36 -1.88
C ALA A 154 13.75 22.50 -2.90
N LEU A 155 12.50 22.86 -3.19
CA LEU A 155 12.16 23.95 -4.12
C LEU A 155 12.41 25.35 -3.55
N LYS A 156 12.67 25.52 -2.24
CA LYS A 156 13.02 26.83 -1.68
C LYS A 156 14.36 27.34 -2.20
N ASP A 157 15.27 26.41 -2.47
CA ASP A 157 16.62 26.71 -2.94
C ASP A 157 16.67 26.87 -4.47
N VAL A 158 15.60 26.48 -5.17
CA VAL A 158 15.47 26.68 -6.60
C VAL A 158 15.09 28.14 -6.86
N PRO A 159 15.90 28.91 -7.62
CA PRO A 159 15.58 30.28 -7.95
C PRO A 159 14.22 30.34 -8.66
N LYS A 160 13.46 31.42 -8.41
CA LYS A 160 12.17 31.63 -9.06
C LYS A 160 12.34 31.48 -10.58
N PRO A 161 11.44 30.75 -11.27
CA PRO A 161 11.56 30.57 -12.71
C PRO A 161 11.67 31.94 -13.40
N ILE A 162 12.74 32.13 -14.18
CA ILE A 162 13.06 33.38 -14.90
C ILE A 162 11.90 33.76 -15.83
N HIS A 163 11.13 32.78 -16.30
CA HIS A 163 10.04 32.99 -17.23
C HIS A 163 8.77 32.29 -16.75
N ARG A 164 7.78 33.09 -16.35
CA ARG A 164 6.43 32.61 -15.99
C ARG A 164 5.50 32.90 -17.17
N LYS A 165 5.50 32.04 -18.19
CA LYS A 165 4.47 32.13 -19.24
C LYS A 165 3.11 31.87 -18.59
N ARG A 166 2.29 32.91 -18.44
CA ARG A 166 0.87 32.75 -18.17
C ARG A 166 0.24 32.21 -19.45
N TYR A 167 -0.18 30.96 -19.44
CA TYR A 167 -1.03 30.41 -20.49
C TYR A 167 -2.48 30.70 -20.10
N GLY A 168 -3.18 31.47 -20.93
CA GLY A 168 -4.62 31.78 -20.82
C GLY A 168 -4.96 33.11 -20.13
N MET A 169 -5.67 33.97 -20.87
CA MET A 169 -6.77 34.80 -20.34
C MET A 169 -8.06 34.03 -20.55
#